data_AF-A0A2U2I6I3-F1
#
_entry.id   AF-A0A2U2I6I3-F1
#
_cell.length_a   1.000
_cell.length_b   1.000
_cell.length_c   1.000
_cell.angle_alpha   90.00
_cell.angle_beta   90.00
_cell.angle_gamma   90.00
#
_symmetry.space_group_name_H-M   'P 1'
#
loop_
_entity.id
_entity.type
_entity.pdbx_description
1 polymer ?
#
loop_
_entity_poly.entity_id
_entity_poly.type
_entity_poly.pdbx_seq_one_letter_code
_entity_poly.pdbx_strand_id
1 'polypeptide(L)'
;MKLRALIAATLFASAASASFTANAQDTLTGDTRLACEAIMCLASPTRPGECASAIAKYFSISLKRFSSTLKARKNFLSLCPRVDPATIQRIVDSNPPEQDPPDNPVPLPPVSPLTPAQILARIAKLVPVWEAQVANSAAARAALEQCVQRDGRVQDGFCGPELADYEVKLQLSVATRDEIDRLQELLDSLECSRKSNVKCLER
;
A
#
# COMPACT_ATOMS: atom_id res chain seq x y z
N MET A 1 26.20 29.57 56.50
CA MET A 1 26.31 30.03 55.10
C MET A 1 27.60 29.49 54.48
N LYS A 2 27.49 29.02 53.23
CA LYS A 2 28.55 28.68 52.25
C LYS A 2 29.22 27.29 52.37
N LEU A 3 28.47 26.30 51.89
CA LEU A 3 28.93 25.01 51.37
C LEU A 3 29.15 25.15 49.85
N ARG A 4 30.40 25.08 49.36
CA ARG A 4 30.80 24.79 47.96
C ARG A 4 32.29 24.45 47.99
N ALA A 5 32.84 23.47 47.29
CA ALA A 5 32.31 22.38 46.47
C ALA A 5 33.50 21.41 46.33
N LEU A 6 33.31 20.15 46.71
CA LEU A 6 34.22 19.07 46.35
C LEU A 6 33.34 17.89 45.97
N ILE A 7 33.52 17.39 44.74
CA ILE A 7 33.72 15.98 44.41
C ILE A 7 33.86 15.93 42.88
N ALA A 8 35.07 15.59 42.46
CA ALA A 8 35.39 15.13 41.14
C ALA A 8 35.12 13.62 41.03
N ALA A 9 34.99 13.18 39.78
CA ALA A 9 35.20 11.83 39.27
C ALA A 9 34.04 10.80 39.34
N THR A 10 33.55 10.53 38.12
CA THR A 10 33.27 9.22 37.51
C THR A 10 32.18 8.32 38.10
N LEU A 11 31.24 7.90 37.23
CA LEU A 11 31.07 6.49 36.86
C LEU A 11 30.24 6.38 35.56
N PHE A 12 30.87 5.75 34.57
CA PHE A 12 30.31 5.31 33.30
C PHE A 12 29.30 4.18 33.60
N ALA A 13 28.00 4.44 33.45
CA ALA A 13 27.00 3.38 33.42
C ALA A 13 26.74 3.03 31.96
N SER A 14 27.44 1.99 31.49
CA SER A 14 27.21 1.33 30.21
C SER A 14 25.74 0.94 30.08
N ALA A 15 25.04 1.57 29.14
CA ALA A 15 23.76 1.07 28.67
C ALA A 15 24.00 -0.30 28.03
N ALA A 16 23.62 -1.36 28.73
CA ALA A 16 23.42 -2.65 28.10
C ALA A 16 22.25 -2.50 27.11
N SER A 17 22.57 -2.15 25.87
CA SER A 17 21.67 -2.36 24.75
C SER A 17 21.41 -3.86 24.70
N ALA A 18 20.28 -4.30 25.25
CA ALA A 18 19.74 -5.60 24.93
C ALA A 18 19.48 -5.57 23.42
N SER A 19 20.43 -6.09 22.65
CA SER A 19 20.20 -6.44 21.26
C SER A 19 19.00 -7.38 21.26
N PHE A 20 17.87 -6.92 20.75
CA PHE A 20 16.81 -7.81 20.29
C PHE A 20 17.41 -8.66 19.17
N THR A 21 18.06 -9.76 19.56
CA THR A 21 18.28 -10.87 18.64
C THR A 21 16.91 -11.48 18.45
N ALA A 22 16.19 -10.99 17.45
CA ALA A 22 15.11 -11.73 16.83
C ALA A 22 15.73 -13.02 16.31
N ASN A 23 15.74 -14.06 17.15
CA ASN A 23 16.07 -15.42 16.75
C ASN A 23 14.98 -15.91 15.80
N ALA A 24 15.11 -15.52 14.53
CA ALA A 24 14.30 -15.97 13.40
C ALA A 24 15.12 -16.96 12.54
N GLN A 25 15.85 -17.86 13.20
CA GLN A 25 16.50 -19.01 12.56
C GLN A 25 15.77 -20.32 12.90
N ASP A 26 14.44 -20.30 12.98
CA ASP A 26 13.71 -21.49 12.56
C ASP A 26 13.94 -21.58 11.06
N THR A 27 14.61 -22.64 10.60
CA THR A 27 14.99 -22.78 9.19
C THR A 27 13.73 -23.00 8.36
N LEU A 28 13.05 -21.91 8.01
CA LEU A 28 11.88 -21.90 7.15
C LEU A 28 12.36 -22.44 5.79
N THR A 29 12.04 -23.70 5.52
CA THR A 29 12.42 -24.40 4.29
C THR A 29 11.18 -24.81 3.54
N GLY A 30 11.27 -24.85 2.21
CA GLY A 30 10.15 -25.24 1.33
C GLY A 30 8.89 -24.41 1.53
N ASP A 31 7.74 -25.09 1.59
CA ASP A 31 6.41 -24.46 1.67
C ASP A 31 6.18 -23.67 2.96
N THR A 32 6.87 -23.99 4.05
CA THR A 32 6.81 -23.23 5.31
C THR A 32 7.38 -21.82 5.15
N ARG A 33 8.47 -21.67 4.38
CA ARG A 33 9.02 -20.35 4.02
C ARG A 33 8.03 -19.55 3.18
N LEU A 34 7.51 -20.17 2.12
CA LEU A 34 6.56 -19.53 1.21
C LEU A 34 5.27 -19.13 1.93
N ALA A 35 4.81 -19.92 2.91
CA ALA A 35 3.64 -19.58 3.71
C ALA A 35 3.87 -18.32 4.55
N CYS A 36 4.98 -18.24 5.29
CA CYS A 36 5.29 -17.05 6.08
C CYS A 36 5.49 -15.80 5.21
N GLU A 37 6.17 -15.97 4.08
CA GLU A 37 6.39 -14.89 3.11
C GLU A 37 5.06 -14.43 2.49
N ALA A 38 4.19 -15.36 2.09
CA ALA A 38 2.87 -15.04 1.56
C ALA A 38 2.02 -14.24 2.56
N ILE A 39 2.09 -14.55 3.85
CA ILE A 39 1.35 -13.81 4.89
C ILE A 39 1.81 -12.36 4.94
N MET A 40 3.12 -12.12 4.98
CA MET A 40 3.67 -10.76 4.99
C MET A 40 3.31 -10.00 3.70
N CYS A 41 3.44 -10.66 2.56
CA CYS A 41 3.20 -10.04 1.26
C CYS A 41 1.70 -9.75 1.00
N LEU A 42 0.80 -10.60 1.49
CA LEU A 42 -0.65 -10.38 1.36
C LEU A 42 -1.20 -9.38 2.39
N ALA A 43 -0.50 -9.19 3.52
CA ALA A 43 -0.84 -8.16 4.50
C ALA A 43 -0.32 -6.76 4.11
N SER A 44 0.65 -6.68 3.19
CA SER A 44 1.22 -5.42 2.69
C SER A 44 0.37 -4.81 1.57
N PRO A 45 0.20 -3.47 1.53
CA PRO A 45 -0.42 -2.77 0.41
C PRO A 45 0.46 -2.76 -0.85
N THR A 46 1.77 -2.94 -0.70
CA THR A 46 2.74 -3.01 -1.80
C THR A 46 3.34 -4.41 -1.90
N ARG A 47 3.49 -4.92 -3.12
CA ARG A 47 4.00 -6.27 -3.41
C ARG A 47 5.30 -6.15 -4.19
N PRO A 48 6.47 -6.12 -3.52
CA PRO A 48 7.76 -6.13 -4.20
C PRO A 48 7.96 -7.46 -4.95
N GLY A 49 8.83 -7.45 -5.97
CA GLY A 49 9.09 -8.62 -6.82
C GLY A 49 9.56 -9.86 -6.06
N GLU A 50 10.21 -9.68 -4.91
CA GLU A 50 10.64 -10.74 -3.99
C GLU A 50 9.47 -11.65 -3.57
N CYS A 51 8.26 -11.08 -3.43
CA CYS A 51 7.06 -11.80 -3.02
C CYS A 51 6.44 -12.70 -4.11
N ALA A 52 6.93 -12.63 -5.35
CA ALA A 52 6.27 -13.25 -6.51
C ALA A 52 6.08 -14.76 -6.33
N SER A 53 7.09 -15.45 -5.80
CA SER A 53 7.05 -16.91 -5.62
C SER A 53 6.04 -17.33 -4.54
N ALA A 54 6.03 -16.63 -3.41
CA ALA A 54 5.12 -16.92 -2.30
C ALA A 54 3.66 -16.63 -2.66
N ILE A 55 3.43 -15.51 -3.34
CA ILE A 55 2.10 -15.11 -3.84
C ILE A 55 1.61 -16.09 -4.91
N ALA A 56 2.46 -16.46 -5.87
CA ALA A 56 2.11 -17.42 -6.91
C ALA A 56 1.73 -18.79 -6.31
N LYS A 57 2.47 -19.27 -5.32
CA LYS A 57 2.12 -20.48 -4.57
C LYS A 57 0.74 -20.36 -3.92
N TYR A 58 0.46 -19.27 -3.20
CA TYR A 58 -0.84 -19.05 -2.56
C TYR A 58 -2.01 -19.08 -3.56
N PHE A 59 -1.88 -18.38 -4.69
CA PHE A 59 -2.94 -18.31 -5.68
C PHE A 59 -3.07 -19.56 -6.55
N SER A 60 -1.99 -20.33 -6.74
CA SER A 60 -2.03 -21.64 -7.40
C SER A 60 -2.87 -22.68 -6.65
N ILE A 61 -3.11 -22.46 -5.35
CA ILE A 61 -4.03 -23.29 -4.57
C ILE A 61 -5.45 -22.94 -5.02
N SER A 62 -5.95 -23.72 -5.96
CA SER A 62 -7.32 -23.67 -6.47
C SER A 62 -7.89 -25.08 -6.58
N LEU A 63 -9.05 -25.27 -5.97
CA LEU A 63 -9.82 -26.50 -5.97
C LEU A 63 -11.20 -26.24 -6.56
N LYS A 64 -11.87 -27.29 -7.05
CA LYS A 64 -13.21 -27.23 -7.69
C LYS A 64 -14.30 -26.56 -6.85
N ARG A 65 -14.14 -26.48 -5.52
CA ARG A 65 -15.13 -25.88 -4.63
C ARG A 65 -14.51 -24.70 -3.90
N PHE A 66 -15.19 -23.55 -3.95
CA PHE A 66 -14.82 -22.33 -3.24
C PHE A 66 -14.42 -22.59 -1.76
N SER A 67 -15.27 -23.30 -1.03
CA SER A 67 -15.01 -23.65 0.38
C SER A 67 -13.77 -24.53 0.57
N SER A 68 -13.49 -25.42 -0.38
CA SER A 68 -12.30 -26.27 -0.36
C SER A 68 -11.04 -25.46 -0.61
N THR A 69 -11.09 -24.53 -1.57
CA THR A 69 -9.97 -23.62 -1.85
C THR A 69 -9.65 -22.73 -0.65
N LEU A 70 -10.66 -22.13 0.00
CA LEU A 70 -10.46 -21.35 1.23
C LEU A 70 -9.80 -22.21 2.33
N LYS A 71 -10.27 -23.45 2.52
CA LYS A 71 -9.68 -24.37 3.50
C LYS A 71 -8.22 -24.69 3.16
N ALA A 72 -7.92 -24.97 1.89
CA ALA A 72 -6.57 -25.28 1.44
C ALA A 72 -5.62 -24.08 1.59
N ARG A 73 -6.08 -22.86 1.27
CA ARG A 73 -5.34 -21.61 1.49
C ARG A 73 -5.07 -21.38 2.98
N LYS A 74 -6.06 -21.57 3.86
CA LYS A 74 -5.86 -21.50 5.32
C LYS A 74 -4.81 -22.51 5.79
N ASN A 75 -4.88 -23.75 5.31
CA ASN A 75 -3.92 -24.79 5.67
C ASN A 75 -2.50 -24.44 5.23
N PHE A 76 -2.33 -23.89 4.02
CA PHE A 76 -1.03 -23.42 3.54
C PHE A 76 -0.47 -22.29 4.42
N LEU A 77 -1.26 -21.24 4.72
CA LEU A 77 -0.82 -20.15 5.59
C LEU A 77 -0.53 -20.63 7.02
N SER A 78 -1.23 -21.66 7.50
CA SER A 78 -1.01 -22.25 8.83
C SER A 78 0.32 -22.99 8.97
N LEU A 79 1.05 -23.22 7.86
CA LEU A 79 2.42 -23.72 7.94
C LEU A 79 3.36 -22.72 8.60
N CYS A 80 2.99 -21.43 8.66
CA CYS A 80 3.78 -20.42 9.33
C CYS A 80 3.53 -20.43 10.86
N PRO A 81 4.52 -20.79 11.70
CA PRO A 81 4.31 -21.05 13.13
C PRO A 81 4.05 -19.80 13.99
N ARG A 82 4.28 -18.59 13.45
CA ARG A 82 4.22 -17.31 14.19
C ARG A 82 3.12 -16.39 13.68
N VAL A 83 1.95 -16.93 13.35
CA VAL A 83 0.82 -16.13 12.84
C VAL A 83 -0.46 -16.46 13.57
N ASP A 84 -1.15 -15.41 13.98
CA ASP A 84 -2.45 -15.52 14.64
C ASP A 84 -3.53 -16.04 13.67
N PRO A 85 -4.37 -17.01 14.08
CA PRO A 85 -5.43 -17.57 13.24
C PRO A 85 -6.41 -16.52 12.67
N ALA A 86 -6.70 -15.43 13.39
CA ALA A 86 -7.55 -14.36 12.88
C ALA A 86 -6.86 -13.57 11.75
N THR A 87 -5.53 -13.44 11.78
CA THR A 87 -4.77 -12.87 10.65
C THR A 87 -4.88 -13.76 9.42
N ILE A 88 -4.70 -15.07 9.57
CA ILE A 88 -4.89 -16.03 8.48
C ILE A 88 -6.31 -15.93 7.91
N GLN A 89 -7.31 -15.84 8.79
CA GLN A 89 -8.70 -15.71 8.39
C GLN A 89 -8.93 -14.44 7.56
N ARG A 90 -8.46 -13.29 8.04
CA ARG A 90 -8.56 -12.01 7.32
C ARG A 90 -7.91 -12.07 5.95
N ILE A 91 -6.70 -12.61 5.84
CA ILE A 91 -5.99 -12.72 4.55
C ILE A 91 -6.78 -13.56 3.56
N VAL A 92 -7.33 -14.70 4.01
CA VAL A 92 -8.12 -15.58 3.16
C VAL A 92 -9.43 -14.95 2.72
N ASP A 93 -10.10 -14.23 3.62
CA ASP A 93 -11.37 -13.55 3.33
C ASP A 93 -11.15 -12.32 2.41
N SER A 94 -10.01 -11.64 2.53
CA SER A 94 -9.62 -10.54 1.64
C SER A 94 -9.09 -11.00 0.27
N ASN A 95 -8.83 -12.30 0.11
CA ASN A 95 -8.34 -12.89 -1.14
C ASN A 95 -9.19 -14.12 -1.51
N PRO A 96 -10.49 -13.93 -1.80
CA PRO A 96 -11.35 -15.03 -2.20
C PRO A 96 -10.83 -15.67 -3.50
N PRO A 97 -10.97 -16.99 -3.69
CA PRO A 97 -10.71 -17.58 -5.00
C PRO A 97 -11.68 -16.98 -6.01
N GLU A 98 -11.16 -16.70 -7.21
CA GLU A 98 -11.97 -16.38 -8.38
C GLU A 98 -13.07 -17.45 -8.45
N GLN A 99 -14.33 -17.03 -8.50
CA GLN A 99 -15.40 -17.97 -8.79
C GLN A 99 -15.13 -18.49 -10.21
N ASP A 100 -15.13 -19.81 -10.40
CA ASP A 100 -15.14 -20.38 -11.75
C ASP A 100 -16.17 -19.59 -12.56
N PRO A 101 -15.82 -19.11 -13.78
CA PRO A 101 -16.80 -18.45 -14.63
C PRO A 101 -18.05 -19.32 -14.63
N PRO A 102 -19.24 -18.75 -14.37
CA PRO A 102 -20.46 -19.54 -14.41
C PRO A 102 -20.45 -20.35 -15.71
N ASP A 103 -20.79 -21.65 -15.64
CA ASP A 103 -20.80 -22.56 -16.82
C ASP A 103 -21.60 -21.97 -18.00
N ASN A 104 -22.45 -20.97 -17.74
CA ASN A 104 -22.87 -19.96 -18.70
C ASN A 104 -22.20 -18.62 -18.39
N PRO A 105 -21.30 -18.10 -19.25
CA PRO A 105 -20.80 -16.75 -19.10
C PRO A 105 -22.00 -15.81 -18.98
N VAL A 106 -22.15 -15.16 -17.82
CA VAL A 106 -23.03 -13.99 -17.74
C VAL A 106 -22.48 -13.05 -18.81
N PRO A 107 -23.25 -12.70 -19.86
CA PRO A 107 -22.79 -11.72 -20.81
C PRO A 107 -22.33 -10.53 -19.99
N LEU A 108 -21.03 -10.21 -20.08
CA LEU A 108 -20.52 -9.00 -19.44
C LEU A 108 -21.49 -7.90 -19.89
N PRO A 109 -22.08 -7.13 -18.95
CA PRO A 109 -22.90 -6.02 -19.37
C PRO A 109 -22.05 -5.25 -20.38
N PRO A 110 -22.60 -4.86 -21.54
CA PRO A 110 -21.83 -4.09 -22.50
C PRO A 110 -21.22 -2.94 -21.71
N VAL A 111 -19.89 -2.91 -21.66
CA VAL A 111 -19.16 -1.82 -21.03
C VAL A 111 -19.42 -0.65 -21.96
N SER A 112 -20.55 0.02 -21.74
CA SER A 112 -20.94 1.15 -22.54
C SER A 112 -19.80 2.16 -22.39
N PRO A 113 -19.22 2.64 -23.50
CA PRO A 113 -18.19 3.65 -23.42
C PRO A 113 -18.72 4.80 -22.57
N LEU A 114 -17.89 5.26 -21.63
CA LEU A 114 -18.24 6.35 -20.74
C LEU A 114 -18.71 7.53 -21.57
N THR A 115 -19.92 8.01 -21.27
CA THR A 115 -20.41 9.21 -21.95
C THR A 115 -19.65 10.44 -21.45
N PRO A 116 -19.53 11.52 -22.24
CA PRO A 116 -18.93 12.77 -21.78
C PRO A 116 -19.53 13.29 -20.47
N ALA A 117 -20.84 13.11 -20.26
CA ALA A 117 -21.50 13.48 -19.01
C ALA A 117 -21.03 12.61 -17.82
N GLN A 118 -20.82 11.32 -18.02
CA GLN A 118 -20.29 10.43 -16.98
C GLN A 118 -18.83 10.74 -16.64
N ILE A 119 -18.01 11.08 -17.65
CA ILE A 119 -16.62 11.49 -17.45
C ILE A 119 -16.56 12.80 -16.65
N LEU A 120 -17.34 13.81 -17.06
CA LEU A 120 -17.44 15.08 -16.34
C LEU A 120 -17.92 14.89 -14.90
N ALA A 121 -18.92 14.03 -14.67
CA ALA A 121 -19.40 13.73 -13.32
C ALA A 121 -18.34 13.03 -12.45
N ARG A 122 -17.46 12.21 -13.06
CA ARG A 122 -16.35 11.56 -12.35
C ARG A 122 -15.25 12.55 -12.03
N ILE A 123 -14.86 13.41 -12.96
CA ILE A 123 -13.90 14.51 -12.73
C ILE A 123 -14.42 15.42 -11.61
N ALA A 124 -15.68 15.85 -11.67
CA ALA A 124 -16.29 16.72 -10.66
C ALA A 124 -16.29 16.13 -9.24
N LYS A 125 -16.23 14.80 -9.11
CA LYS A 125 -16.07 14.13 -7.81
C LYS A 125 -14.61 14.03 -7.36
N LEU A 126 -13.67 13.89 -8.29
CA LEU A 126 -12.25 13.71 -8.01
C LEU A 126 -11.53 15.03 -7.70
N VAL A 127 -11.88 16.12 -8.38
CA VAL A 127 -11.29 17.45 -8.17
C VAL A 127 -11.29 17.89 -6.70
N PRO A 128 -12.43 17.90 -5.96
CA PRO A 128 -12.43 18.33 -4.56
C PRO A 128 -11.61 17.39 -3.65
N VAL A 129 -11.54 16.10 -3.98
CA VAL A 129 -10.70 15.13 -3.25
C VAL A 129 -9.22 15.45 -3.47
N TRP A 130 -8.82 15.71 -4.71
CA TRP A 130 -7.46 16.10 -5.05
C TRP A 130 -7.07 17.43 -4.41
N GLU A 131 -7.94 18.44 -4.45
CA GLU A 131 -7.69 19.74 -3.78
C GLU A 131 -7.49 19.57 -2.28
N ALA A 132 -8.31 18.76 -1.61
CA ALA A 132 -8.15 18.45 -0.20
C ALA A 132 -6.83 17.70 0.08
N GLN A 133 -6.45 16.74 -0.78
CA GLN A 133 -5.16 16.03 -0.68
C GLN A 133 -3.98 16.98 -0.84
N VAL A 134 -4.05 17.92 -1.79
CA VAL A 134 -3.01 18.94 -2.01
C VAL A 134 -2.89 19.84 -0.78
N ALA A 135 -4.00 20.34 -0.22
CA ALA A 135 -3.98 21.16 0.99
C ALA A 135 -3.37 20.42 2.19
N ASN A 136 -3.72 19.14 2.38
CA ASN A 136 -3.15 18.30 3.42
C ASN A 136 -1.64 18.07 3.22
N SER A 137 -1.20 17.90 1.97
CA SER A 137 0.21 17.76 1.63
C SER A 137 1.00 19.06 1.85
N ALA A 138 0.39 20.24 1.64
CA ALA A 138 1.02 21.53 1.91
C ALA A 138 1.17 21.77 3.41
N ALA A 139 0.16 21.44 4.21
CA ALA A 139 0.24 21.48 5.68
C ALA A 139 1.32 20.54 6.22
N ALA A 140 1.43 19.33 5.66
CA ALA A 140 2.47 18.38 6.02
C ALA A 140 3.88 18.86 5.62
N ARG A 141 4.05 19.46 4.42
CA ARG A 141 5.31 20.13 4.03
C ARG A 141 5.69 21.23 5.01
N ALA A 142 4.75 22.09 5.41
CA ALA A 142 5.00 23.17 6.37
C ALA A 142 5.38 22.64 7.76
N ALA A 143 4.79 21.52 8.20
CA ALA A 143 5.19 20.84 9.43
C ALA A 143 6.60 20.22 9.32
N LEU A 144 6.95 19.66 8.15
CA LEU A 144 8.30 19.13 7.89
C LEU A 144 9.37 20.21 7.81
N GLU A 145 9.05 21.41 7.31
CA GLU A 145 9.97 22.56 7.33
C GLU A 145 10.32 23.00 8.76
N GLN A 146 9.40 22.84 9.72
CA GLN A 146 9.68 23.09 11.15
C GLN A 146 10.58 22.01 11.77
N CYS A 147 10.68 20.86 11.11
CA CYS A 147 11.45 19.69 11.51
C CYS A 147 12.93 19.78 11.08
N VAL A 148 13.23 20.59 10.06
CA VAL A 148 14.58 20.87 9.57
C VAL A 148 15.11 22.12 10.28
N GLN A 149 16.17 21.97 11.08
CA GLN A 149 16.84 23.12 11.69
C GLN A 149 17.38 24.07 10.62
N ARG A 150 17.57 25.34 10.99
CA ARG A 150 18.08 26.40 10.10
C ARG A 150 19.47 26.07 9.47
N ASP A 151 20.19 25.10 10.03
CA ASP A 151 21.49 24.59 9.58
C ASP A 151 21.39 23.30 8.73
N GLY A 152 20.18 22.84 8.41
CA GLY A 152 19.93 21.66 7.58
C GLY A 152 19.94 20.31 8.32
N ARG A 153 20.07 20.29 9.67
CA ARG A 153 19.93 19.03 10.44
C ARG A 153 18.47 18.72 10.75
N VAL A 154 18.09 17.45 10.58
CA VAL A 154 16.80 16.91 11.05
C VAL A 154 16.93 16.63 12.54
N GLN A 155 15.95 17.06 13.36
CA GLN A 155 15.94 16.69 14.78
C GLN A 155 15.67 15.18 14.94
N ASP A 156 16.59 14.45 15.55
CA ASP A 156 16.41 13.02 15.84
C ASP A 156 15.20 12.80 16.76
N GLY A 157 14.28 11.93 16.35
CA GLY A 157 13.18 11.43 17.18
C GLY A 157 11.80 12.08 16.98
N PHE A 158 11.67 13.15 16.17
CA PHE A 158 10.38 13.81 15.94
C PHE A 158 9.78 13.55 14.54
N CYS A 159 10.62 13.52 13.50
CA CYS A 159 10.13 13.61 12.11
C CYS A 159 9.89 12.27 11.39
N GLY A 160 10.22 11.13 12.01
CA GLY A 160 10.23 9.81 11.35
C GLY A 160 8.86 9.28 10.88
N PRO A 161 7.87 9.10 11.78
CA PRO A 161 6.56 8.56 11.40
C PRO A 161 5.72 9.54 10.56
N GLU A 162 5.91 10.85 10.74
CA GLU A 162 5.22 11.88 9.94
C GLU A 162 5.74 11.95 8.49
N LEU A 163 7.03 11.66 8.24
CA LEU A 163 7.61 11.60 6.90
C LEU A 163 7.05 10.45 6.05
N ALA A 164 6.90 9.26 6.63
CA ALA A 164 6.36 8.09 5.91
C ALA A 164 4.88 8.26 5.55
N ASP A 165 4.08 8.82 6.45
CA ASP A 165 2.67 9.17 6.20
C ASP A 165 2.54 10.27 5.14
N TYR A 166 3.46 11.24 5.13
CA TYR A 166 3.52 12.28 4.12
C TYR A 166 3.83 11.73 2.71
N GLU A 167 4.78 10.80 2.58
CA GLU A 167 5.13 10.20 1.28
C GLU A 167 3.94 9.43 0.69
N VAL A 168 3.22 8.66 1.52
CA VAL A 168 2.00 7.96 1.09
C VAL A 168 0.90 8.94 0.68
N LYS A 169 0.69 10.03 1.43
CA LYS A 169 -0.28 11.08 1.09
C LYS A 169 0.07 11.78 -0.23
N LEU A 170 1.37 12.00 -0.48
CA LEU A 170 1.84 12.57 -1.73
C LEU A 170 1.57 11.63 -2.91
N GLN A 171 1.89 10.34 -2.78
CA GLN A 171 1.60 9.34 -3.82
C GLN A 171 0.10 9.25 -4.13
N LEU A 172 -0.75 9.29 -3.10
CA LEU A 172 -2.20 9.30 -3.30
C LEU A 172 -2.68 10.55 -4.06
N SER A 173 -2.08 11.72 -3.78
CA SER A 173 -2.41 12.95 -4.51
C SER A 173 -1.98 12.93 -5.98
N VAL A 174 -0.86 12.25 -6.29
CA VAL A 174 -0.38 12.04 -7.67
C VAL A 174 -1.30 11.06 -8.40
N ALA A 175 -1.66 9.94 -7.77
CA ALA A 175 -2.56 8.97 -8.36
C ALA A 175 -3.95 9.56 -8.69
N THR A 176 -4.50 10.41 -7.81
CA THR A 176 -5.77 11.12 -8.08
C THR A 176 -5.63 12.11 -9.25
N ARG A 177 -4.50 12.81 -9.35
CA ARG A 177 -4.21 13.71 -10.48
C ARG A 177 -4.13 12.95 -11.79
N ASP A 178 -3.37 11.87 -11.84
CA ASP A 178 -3.19 11.06 -13.06
C ASP A 178 -4.53 10.51 -13.56
N GLU A 179 -5.45 10.13 -12.66
CA GLU A 179 -6.80 9.71 -13.04
C GLU A 179 -7.64 10.87 -13.59
N ILE A 180 -7.54 12.08 -13.02
CA ILE A 180 -8.20 13.27 -13.55
C ILE A 180 -7.69 13.58 -14.97
N ASP A 181 -6.37 13.57 -15.17
CA ASP A 181 -5.73 13.87 -16.45
C ASP A 181 -6.15 12.85 -17.53
N ARG A 182 -6.16 11.54 -17.20
CA ARG A 182 -6.67 10.48 -18.09
C ARG A 182 -8.13 10.70 -18.48
N LEU A 183 -8.98 11.10 -17.53
CA LEU A 183 -10.38 11.37 -17.81
C LEU A 183 -10.57 12.61 -18.69
N GLN A 184 -9.74 13.64 -18.51
CA GLN A 184 -9.73 14.82 -19.38
C GLN A 184 -9.30 14.47 -20.80
N GLU A 185 -8.23 13.68 -20.96
CA GLU A 185 -7.76 13.22 -22.26
C GLU A 185 -8.83 12.38 -23.00
N LEU A 186 -9.55 11.52 -22.28
CA LEU A 186 -10.69 10.79 -22.84
C LEU A 186 -11.83 11.72 -23.27
N LEU A 187 -12.12 12.76 -22.48
CA LEU A 187 -13.14 13.75 -22.84
C LEU A 187 -12.75 14.50 -24.12
N ASP A 188 -11.51 14.94 -24.22
CA ASP A 188 -10.96 15.63 -25.39
C ASP A 188 -10.99 14.74 -26.63
N SER A 189 -10.65 13.45 -26.48
CA SER A 189 -10.74 12.46 -27.55
C SER A 189 -12.18 12.26 -28.04
N LEU A 190 -13.16 12.18 -27.13
CA LEU A 190 -14.58 12.06 -27.48
C LEU A 190 -15.12 13.32 -28.16
N GLU A 191 -14.69 14.51 -27.72
CA GLU A 191 -15.05 15.76 -28.38
C GLU A 191 -14.43 15.88 -29.78
N CYS A 192 -13.18 15.45 -29.93
CA CYS A 192 -12.49 15.35 -31.21
C CYS A 192 -13.25 14.45 -32.18
N SER A 193 -13.59 13.24 -31.74
CA SER A 193 -14.34 12.26 -32.53
C SER A 193 -15.71 12.80 -32.96
N ARG A 194 -16.43 13.46 -32.04
CA ARG A 194 -17.72 14.12 -32.34
C ARG A 194 -17.59 15.23 -33.39
N LYS A 195 -16.49 15.97 -33.40
CA LYS A 195 -16.25 17.09 -34.34
C LYS A 195 -15.71 16.63 -35.70
N SER A 196 -15.53 15.32 -35.94
CA SER A 196 -14.98 14.73 -37.17
C SER A 196 -13.68 15.39 -37.65
N ASN A 197 -12.86 15.89 -36.72
CA ASN A 197 -11.68 16.66 -37.04
C ASN A 197 -10.43 15.76 -37.04
N VAL A 198 -10.02 15.33 -38.25
CA VAL A 198 -8.92 14.38 -38.47
C VAL A 198 -7.57 14.88 -37.92
N LYS A 199 -7.37 16.21 -37.80
CA LYS A 199 -6.13 16.81 -37.26
C LYS A 199 -5.88 16.54 -35.78
N CYS A 200 -6.87 16.06 -35.05
CA CYS A 200 -6.78 15.80 -33.62
C CYS A 200 -6.42 14.34 -33.28
N LEU A 201 -6.43 13.42 -34.27
CA LEU A 201 -6.07 12.01 -34.09
C LEU A 201 -4.56 11.72 -34.18
N GLU A 202 -3.75 12.72 -34.54
CA GLU A 202 -2.29 12.60 -34.75
C GLU A 202 -1.45 13.27 -33.63
N ARG A 203 -2.06 13.64 -32.49
CA ARG A 203 -1.37 14.32 -31.38
C ARG A 203 -1.04 13.37 -30.24
#